data_AF-A0A5B9RDF3-F1
#
_entry.id   AF-A0A5B9RDF3-F1
#
_cell.length_a   1.000
_cell.length_b   1.000
_cell.length_c   1.000
_cell.angle_alpha   90.00
_cell.angle_beta   90.00
_cell.angle_gamma   90.00
#
_symmetry.space_group_name_H-M   'P 1'
#
loop_
_entity.id
_entity.type
_entity.pdbx_description
1 polymer ?
#
loop_
_entity_poly.entity_id
_entity_poly.type
_entity_poly.pdbx_seq_one_letter_code
_entity_poly.pdbx_strand_id
1 'polypeptide(L)'
;MKMNSKPMLILLTKLIPFLWGAAILAPLLYLIIYTDMRQIVDNIWKTISELNSKLEQFISKIQDNLLDILNKIQDNLLDIIRKYSNSIDNMNSFMTNFPSISDFLQMCKNWNLFLKTLSLEELGALSHFLSSLFVLICLINIILVIYGDFMVRLLKIETRFPKLAKIIQLRRQFQLYYMLVYFIPAILTLLAVMAINAYILFG
;
A
#
# COMPACT_ATOMS: atom_id res chain seq x y z
N MET A 1 66.68 42.92 92.17
CA MET A 1 67.32 42.42 90.93
C MET A 1 66.64 43.12 89.75
N LYS A 2 67.22 44.22 89.22
CA LYS A 2 66.66 44.96 88.08
C LYS A 2 66.90 44.13 86.81
N MET A 3 65.88 43.44 86.30
CA MET A 3 65.97 42.78 85.00
C MET A 3 66.24 43.83 83.91
N ASN A 4 67.25 43.55 83.09
CA ASN A 4 67.71 44.40 81.98
C ASN A 4 66.63 44.44 80.89
N SER A 5 65.95 45.59 80.73
CA SER A 5 64.80 45.78 79.82
C SER A 5 65.19 46.05 78.36
N LYS A 6 66.47 46.28 78.05
CA LYS A 6 66.96 46.58 76.69
C LYS A 6 66.73 45.46 75.65
N PRO A 7 66.98 44.17 75.93
CA PRO A 7 66.72 43.11 74.95
C PRO A 7 65.22 42.94 74.63
N MET A 8 64.33 43.25 75.57
CA MET A 8 62.87 43.13 75.40
C MET A 8 62.30 44.20 74.46
N LEU A 9 62.81 45.45 74.54
CA LEU A 9 62.42 46.53 73.64
C LEU A 9 62.87 46.29 72.19
N ILE A 10 64.03 45.65 71.99
CA ILE A 10 64.55 45.27 70.67
C ILE A 10 63.71 44.15 70.05
N LEU A 11 63.20 43.22 70.87
CA LEU A 11 62.28 42.18 70.40
C LEU A 11 60.94 42.78 69.97
N LEU A 12 60.35 43.68 70.77
CA LEU A 12 59.07 44.35 70.46
C LEU A 12 59.14 45.22 69.20
N THR A 13 60.24 45.96 69.00
CA THR A 13 60.42 46.81 67.82
C THR A 13 60.59 46.02 66.51
N LYS A 14 61.04 44.76 66.58
CA LYS A 14 61.05 43.84 65.43
C LYS A 14 59.73 43.09 65.24
N LEU A 15 58.97 42.86 66.30
CA LEU A 15 57.68 42.15 66.26
C LEU A 15 56.52 43.03 65.76
N ILE A 16 56.50 44.32 66.09
CA ILE A 16 55.39 45.22 65.70
C ILE A 16 55.24 45.35 64.17
N PRO A 17 56.31 45.56 63.37
CA PRO A 17 56.21 45.59 61.91
C PRO A 17 55.79 44.24 61.32
N PHE A 18 56.20 43.14 61.95
CA PHE A 18 55.81 41.78 61.54
C PHE A 18 54.32 41.52 61.80
N LEU A 19 53.81 41.93 62.96
CA LEU A 19 52.38 41.84 63.30
C LEU A 19 51.53 42.76 62.43
N TRP A 20 51.99 43.97 62.11
CA TRP A 20 51.32 44.88 61.16
C TRP A 20 51.34 44.35 59.73
N GLY A 21 52.46 43.80 59.28
CA GLY A 21 52.58 43.13 57.99
C GLY A 21 51.62 41.95 57.87
N ALA A 22 51.53 41.11 58.90
CA ALA A 22 50.59 39.99 58.97
C ALA A 22 49.11 40.46 59.00
N ALA A 23 48.80 41.54 59.72
CA ALA A 23 47.45 42.09 59.82
C ALA A 23 46.93 42.68 58.49
N ILE A 24 47.82 43.10 57.58
CA ILE A 24 47.46 43.63 56.26
C ILE A 24 47.52 42.54 55.18
N LEU A 25 48.53 41.67 55.20
CA LEU A 25 48.65 40.61 54.20
C LEU A 25 47.54 39.57 54.29
N ALA A 26 47.15 39.16 55.51
CA ALA A 26 46.14 38.11 55.69
C ALA A 26 44.76 38.46 55.06
N PRO A 27 44.18 39.66 55.28
CA PRO A 27 42.91 40.02 54.65
C PRO A 27 43.02 40.24 53.13
N LEU A 28 44.16 40.71 52.61
CA LEU A 28 44.40 40.80 51.17
C LEU A 28 44.46 39.41 50.52
N LEU A 29 45.20 38.48 51.13
CA LEU A 29 45.31 37.10 50.65
C LEU A 29 43.95 36.40 50.71
N TYR A 30 43.19 36.61 51.79
CA TYR A 30 41.81 36.13 51.92
C TYR A 30 40.91 36.70 50.81
N LEU A 31 41.00 38.00 50.52
CA LEU A 31 40.21 38.66 49.49
C LEU A 31 40.52 38.06 48.10
N ILE A 32 41.81 37.90 47.75
CA ILE A 32 42.23 37.34 46.46
C ILE A 32 41.73 35.90 46.31
N ILE A 33 41.97 35.06 47.32
CA ILE A 33 41.49 33.66 47.32
C ILE A 33 39.97 33.62 47.19
N TYR A 34 39.26 34.49 47.92
CA TYR A 34 37.81 34.57 47.88
C TYR A 34 37.30 35.00 46.50
N THR A 35 37.90 36.00 45.86
CA THR A 35 37.50 36.47 44.52
C THR A 35 37.76 35.42 43.45
N ASP A 36 38.91 34.76 43.49
CA ASP A 36 39.27 33.72 42.53
C ASP A 36 38.36 32.50 42.68
N MET A 37 38.11 32.07 43.92
CA MET A 37 37.19 30.98 44.21
C MET A 37 35.76 31.31 43.77
N ARG A 38 35.31 32.55 44.01
CA ARG A 38 33.99 33.00 43.56
C ARG A 38 33.87 32.97 42.03
N GLN A 39 34.89 33.46 41.32
CA GLN A 39 34.90 33.42 39.86
C GLN A 39 34.89 31.99 39.31
N ILE A 40 35.60 31.07 39.95
CA ILE A 40 35.57 29.64 39.61
C ILE A 40 34.15 29.08 39.78
N VAL A 41 33.50 29.36 40.92
CA VAL A 41 32.12 28.91 41.18
C VAL A 41 31.15 29.47 40.15
N ASP A 42 31.27 30.76 39.80
CA ASP A 42 30.41 31.41 38.81
C ASP A 42 30.59 30.79 37.42
N ASN A 43 31.82 30.47 37.01
CA ASN A 43 32.11 29.80 35.75
C ASN A 43 31.57 28.36 35.71
N ILE A 44 31.67 27.63 36.82
CA ILE A 44 31.08 26.29 36.96
C ILE A 44 29.57 26.38 36.81
N TRP A 45 28.92 27.32 37.50
CA TRP A 45 27.48 27.53 37.39
C TRP A 45 27.10 27.82 35.93
N LYS A 46 27.75 28.80 35.30
CA LYS A 46 27.49 29.14 33.90
C LYS A 46 27.63 27.94 32.96
N THR A 47 28.63 27.09 33.16
CA THR A 47 28.81 25.88 32.36
C THR A 47 27.66 24.89 32.56
N ILE A 48 27.21 24.71 33.82
CA ILE A 48 26.07 23.86 34.16
C ILE A 48 24.77 24.39 33.52
N SER A 49 24.51 25.70 33.59
CA SER A 49 23.30 26.29 32.99
C SER A 49 23.29 26.14 31.46
N GLU A 50 24.42 26.37 30.80
CA GLU A 50 24.55 26.18 29.36
C GLU A 50 24.33 24.72 28.96
N LEU A 51 24.90 23.76 29.70
CA LEU A 51 24.68 22.33 29.45
C LEU A 51 23.21 21.93 29.61
N ASN A 52 22.56 22.38 30.68
CA ASN A 52 21.14 22.09 30.91
C ASN A 52 20.26 22.66 29.78
N SER A 53 20.51 23.90 29.36
CA SER A 53 19.74 24.51 28.26
C SER A 53 19.89 23.74 26.93
N LYS A 54 21.10 23.25 26.62
CA LYS A 54 21.36 22.44 25.41
C LYS A 54 20.68 21.08 25.50
N LEU A 55 20.66 20.49 26.69
CA LEU A 55 20.01 19.20 26.94
C LEU A 55 18.49 19.32 26.80
N GLU A 56 17.88 20.37 27.34
CA GLU A 56 16.46 20.66 27.16
C GLU A 56 16.09 20.87 25.67
N GLN A 57 16.89 21.64 24.94
CA GLN A 57 16.69 21.82 23.49
C GLN A 57 16.86 20.53 22.70
N PHE A 58 17.74 19.62 23.13
CA PHE A 58 17.92 18.34 22.48
C PHE A 58 16.73 17.42 22.75
N ILE A 59 16.25 17.39 23.99
CA ILE A 59 15.04 16.64 24.37
C ILE A 59 13.82 17.12 23.60
N SER A 60 13.60 18.44 23.51
CA SER A 60 12.43 18.98 22.80
C SER A 60 12.46 18.60 21.31
N LYS A 61 13.62 18.72 20.64
CA LYS A 61 13.78 18.29 19.25
C LYS A 61 13.49 16.81 19.05
N ILE A 62 13.90 15.94 19.98
CA ILE A 62 13.59 14.51 19.92
C ILE A 62 12.08 14.30 20.06
N GLN A 63 11.43 14.99 21.00
CA GLN A 63 9.99 14.88 21.22
C GLN A 63 9.20 15.31 19.97
N ASP A 64 9.56 16.45 19.38
CA ASP A 64 8.90 16.96 18.17
C ASP A 64 9.07 16.00 16.99
N ASN A 65 10.29 15.49 16.77
CA ASN A 65 10.55 14.52 15.70
C ASN A 65 9.76 13.22 15.89
N LEU A 66 9.66 12.72 17.12
CA LEU A 66 8.88 11.52 17.42
C LEU A 66 7.40 11.74 17.17
N LEU A 67 6.87 12.91 17.57
CA LEU A 67 5.48 13.27 17.34
C LEU A 67 5.17 13.35 15.84
N ASP A 68 6.05 13.96 15.04
CA ASP A 68 5.93 14.04 13.59
C ASP A 68 5.93 12.66 12.92
N ILE A 69 6.80 11.75 13.38
CA ILE A 69 6.85 10.37 12.87
C ILE A 69 5.55 9.63 13.19
N LEU A 70 5.03 9.77 14.42
CA LEU A 70 3.78 9.15 14.84
C LEU A 70 2.59 9.64 14.00
N ASN A 71 2.49 10.96 13.78
CA ASN A 71 1.43 11.54 12.95
C ASN A 71 1.48 11.00 11.51
N LYS A 72 2.67 10.93 10.90
CA LYS A 72 2.84 10.37 9.56
C LYS A 72 2.43 8.90 9.48
N ILE A 73 2.76 8.10 10.50
CA ILE A 73 2.36 6.69 10.57
C ILE A 73 0.84 6.59 10.68
N GLN A 74 0.21 7.40 11.53
CA GLN A 74 -1.23 7.43 11.71
C GLN A 74 -1.96 7.78 10.41
N ASP A 75 -1.54 8.83 9.71
CA ASP A 75 -2.15 9.25 8.45
C ASP A 75 -2.02 8.17 7.37
N ASN A 76 -0.83 7.56 7.24
CA ASN A 76 -0.62 6.46 6.29
C ASN A 76 -1.51 5.25 6.59
N LEU A 77 -1.68 4.89 7.87
CA LEU A 77 -2.57 3.79 8.26
C LEU A 77 -4.04 4.10 7.95
N LEU A 78 -4.48 5.33 8.21
CA LEU A 78 -5.85 5.76 7.88
C LEU A 78 -6.10 5.72 6.38
N ASP A 79 -5.14 6.14 5.56
CA ASP A 79 -5.27 6.09 4.11
C ASP A 79 -5.30 4.65 3.58
N ILE A 80 -4.49 3.75 4.14
CA ILE A 80 -4.57 2.31 3.83
C ILE A 80 -5.96 1.77 4.17
N ILE A 81 -6.46 2.03 5.39
CA ILE A 81 -7.78 1.57 5.83
C ILE A 81 -8.88 2.09 4.90
N ARG A 82 -8.87 3.39 4.56
CA ARG A 82 -9.84 3.99 3.63
C ARG A 82 -9.78 3.33 2.26
N LYS A 83 -8.60 3.08 1.72
CA LYS A 83 -8.41 2.43 0.42
C LYS A 83 -9.01 1.02 0.40
N TYR A 84 -8.78 0.25 1.46
CA TYR A 84 -9.34 -1.10 1.57
C TYR A 84 -10.86 -1.07 1.79
N SER A 85 -11.38 -0.19 2.64
CA SER A 85 -12.82 -0.02 2.85
C SER A 85 -13.55 0.28 1.54
N ASN A 86 -13.09 1.29 0.81
CA ASN A 86 -13.68 1.66 -0.47
C ASN A 86 -13.63 0.52 -1.50
N SER A 87 -12.57 -0.29 -1.48
CA SER A 87 -12.45 -1.47 -2.36
C SER A 87 -13.47 -2.56 -2.00
N ILE A 88 -13.70 -2.78 -0.70
CA ILE A 88 -14.71 -3.73 -0.21
C ILE A 88 -16.12 -3.25 -0.57
N ASP A 89 -16.43 -1.97 -0.39
CA ASP A 89 -17.74 -1.41 -0.73
C ASP A 89 -18.01 -1.49 -2.25
N ASN A 90 -16.99 -1.25 -3.07
CA ASN A 90 -17.06 -1.45 -4.52
C ASN A 90 -17.30 -2.92 -4.90
N MET A 91 -16.68 -3.87 -4.19
CA MET A 91 -16.95 -5.31 -4.41
C MET A 91 -18.37 -5.69 -3.99
N ASN A 92 -18.85 -5.20 -2.85
CA ASN A 92 -20.20 -5.49 -2.38
C ASN A 92 -21.25 -4.96 -3.35
N SER A 93 -21.10 -3.73 -3.84
CA SER A 93 -22.00 -3.16 -4.85
C SER A 93 -21.97 -3.92 -6.19
N PHE A 94 -20.79 -4.41 -6.61
CA PHE A 94 -20.69 -5.31 -7.77
C PHE A 94 -21.45 -6.62 -7.55
N MET A 95 -21.30 -7.25 -6.38
CA MET A 95 -21.95 -8.52 -6.04
C MET A 95 -23.46 -8.39 -5.92
N THR A 96 -23.99 -7.27 -5.42
CA THR A 96 -25.45 -7.03 -5.33
C THR A 96 -26.11 -6.84 -6.70
N ASN A 97 -25.34 -6.50 -7.74
CA ASN A 97 -25.86 -6.34 -9.11
C ASN A 97 -25.91 -7.65 -9.90
N PHE A 98 -25.38 -8.76 -9.35
CA PHE A 98 -25.56 -10.06 -9.99
C PHE A 98 -26.95 -10.60 -9.71
N PRO A 99 -27.66 -11.12 -10.73
CA PRO A 99 -28.90 -11.84 -10.52
C PRO A 99 -28.67 -12.94 -9.49
N SER A 100 -29.54 -12.98 -8.48
CA SER A 100 -29.46 -14.02 -7.46
C SER A 100 -29.70 -15.39 -8.09
N ILE A 101 -29.24 -16.45 -7.43
CA ILE A 101 -29.54 -17.83 -7.87
C ILE A 101 -31.06 -18.05 -7.95
N SER A 102 -31.83 -17.43 -7.05
CA SER A 102 -33.29 -17.44 -7.11
C SER A 102 -33.85 -16.79 -8.39
N ASP A 103 -33.28 -15.67 -8.83
CA ASP A 103 -33.71 -14.99 -10.06
C ASP A 103 -33.44 -15.89 -11.28
N PHE A 104 -32.26 -16.51 -11.34
CA PHE A 104 -31.93 -17.46 -12.41
C PHE A 104 -32.87 -18.68 -12.42
N LEU A 105 -33.16 -19.25 -11.24
CA LEU A 105 -34.10 -20.36 -11.13
C LEU A 105 -35.52 -19.94 -11.54
N GLN A 106 -35.93 -18.71 -11.24
CA GLN A 106 -37.21 -18.17 -11.68
C GLN A 106 -37.24 -18.01 -13.21
N MET A 107 -36.17 -17.50 -13.83
CA MET A 107 -36.04 -17.44 -15.28
C MET A 107 -36.18 -18.82 -15.92
N CYS A 108 -35.48 -19.83 -15.39
CA CYS A 108 -35.58 -21.22 -15.86
C CYS A 108 -37.01 -21.79 -15.73
N LYS A 109 -37.71 -21.50 -14.62
CA LYS A 109 -39.11 -21.91 -14.43
C LYS A 109 -40.03 -21.24 -15.44
N ASN A 110 -39.88 -19.94 -15.66
CA ASN A 110 -40.66 -19.18 -16.62
C ASN A 110 -40.42 -19.69 -18.05
N TRP A 111 -39.17 -19.98 -18.41
CA TRP A 111 -38.81 -20.55 -19.70
C TRP A 111 -39.45 -21.93 -19.91
N ASN A 112 -39.38 -22.82 -18.92
CA ASN A 112 -40.02 -24.13 -18.98
C ASN A 112 -41.55 -24.02 -19.12
N LEU A 113 -42.17 -23.05 -18.44
CA LEU A 113 -43.61 -22.80 -18.56
C LEU A 113 -43.96 -22.31 -19.98
N PHE A 114 -43.18 -21.39 -20.55
CA PHE A 114 -43.33 -20.97 -21.94
C PHE A 114 -43.21 -22.14 -22.92
N LEU A 115 -42.18 -22.98 -22.79
CA LEU A 115 -42.01 -24.16 -23.67
C LEU A 115 -43.19 -25.13 -23.61
N LYS A 116 -43.84 -25.28 -22.45
CA LYS A 116 -45.04 -26.11 -22.30
C LYS A 116 -46.29 -25.54 -22.95
N THR A 117 -46.32 -24.24 -23.24
CA THR A 117 -47.47 -23.60 -23.92
C THR A 117 -47.42 -23.73 -25.43
N LEU A 118 -46.27 -24.10 -26.00
CA LEU A 118 -46.08 -24.23 -27.44
C LEU A 118 -46.63 -25.56 -27.96
N SER A 119 -47.22 -25.54 -29.15
CA SER A 119 -47.58 -26.76 -29.86
C SER A 119 -46.32 -27.54 -30.32
N LEU A 120 -46.50 -28.79 -30.75
CA LEU A 120 -45.37 -29.60 -31.23
C LEU A 120 -44.71 -28.96 -32.48
N GLU A 121 -45.52 -28.37 -33.36
CA GLU A 121 -45.06 -27.68 -34.57
C GLU A 121 -44.27 -26.42 -34.22
N GLU A 122 -44.78 -25.62 -33.26
CA GLU A 122 -44.10 -24.42 -32.78
C GLU A 122 -42.78 -24.75 -32.07
N LEU A 123 -42.75 -25.82 -31.27
CA LEU A 123 -41.54 -26.32 -30.62
C LEU A 123 -40.51 -26.81 -31.64
N GLY A 124 -40.96 -27.49 -32.70
CA GLY A 124 -40.13 -27.87 -33.83
C GLY A 124 -39.52 -26.66 -34.53
N ALA A 125 -40.34 -25.66 -34.87
CA ALA A 125 -39.87 -24.42 -35.49
C ALA A 125 -38.87 -23.66 -34.61
N LEU A 126 -39.13 -23.57 -33.29
CA LEU A 126 -38.21 -22.95 -32.33
C LEU A 126 -36.88 -23.70 -32.24
N SER A 127 -36.91 -25.03 -32.19
CA SER A 127 -35.71 -25.88 -32.17
C SER A 127 -34.86 -25.69 -33.42
N HIS A 128 -35.49 -25.64 -34.60
CA HIS A 128 -34.82 -25.33 -35.87
C HIS A 128 -34.18 -23.96 -35.89
N PHE A 129 -34.93 -22.95 -35.46
CA PHE A 129 -34.45 -21.58 -35.39
C PHE A 129 -33.21 -21.47 -34.48
N LEU A 130 -33.29 -21.99 -33.26
CA LEU A 130 -32.17 -21.98 -32.31
C LEU A 130 -30.96 -22.77 -32.81
N SER A 131 -31.20 -23.93 -33.41
CA SER A 131 -30.13 -24.78 -33.97
C SER A 131 -29.44 -24.09 -35.15
N SER A 132 -30.19 -23.42 -36.02
CA SER A 132 -29.63 -22.65 -37.14
C SER A 132 -28.81 -21.46 -36.66
N LEU A 133 -29.28 -20.74 -35.63
CA LEU A 133 -28.54 -19.65 -35.00
C LEU A 133 -27.24 -20.15 -34.36
N PHE A 134 -27.29 -21.29 -33.68
CA PHE A 134 -26.11 -21.92 -33.09
C PHE A 134 -25.07 -22.30 -34.14
N VAL A 135 -25.49 -22.96 -35.23
CA VAL A 135 -24.61 -23.31 -36.35
C VAL A 135 -24.00 -22.05 -36.98
N LEU A 136 -24.79 -20.98 -37.15
CA LEU A 136 -24.30 -19.69 -37.65
C LEU A 136 -23.21 -19.11 -36.74
N ILE A 137 -23.41 -19.15 -35.42
CA ILE A 137 -22.40 -18.72 -34.44
C ILE A 137 -21.12 -19.55 -34.56
N CYS A 138 -21.22 -20.87 -34.70
CA CYS A 138 -20.07 -21.74 -34.93
C CYS A 138 -19.33 -21.36 -36.23
N LEU A 139 -20.07 -21.14 -37.33
CA LEU A 139 -19.48 -20.74 -38.61
C LEU A 139 -18.75 -19.39 -38.52
N ILE A 140 -19.36 -18.38 -37.90
CA ILE A 140 -18.72 -17.08 -37.68
C ILE A 140 -17.44 -17.25 -36.86
N ASN A 141 -17.45 -18.06 -35.80
CA ASN A 141 -16.26 -18.31 -34.99
C ASN A 141 -15.16 -19.03 -35.79
N ILE A 142 -15.50 -20.04 -36.59
CA ILE A 142 -14.54 -20.72 -37.47
C ILE A 142 -13.92 -19.71 -38.45
N ILE A 143 -14.73 -18.86 -39.08
CA ILE A 143 -14.27 -17.80 -39.98
C ILE A 143 -13.33 -16.84 -39.24
N LEU A 144 -13.70 -16.35 -38.05
CA LEU A 144 -12.86 -15.44 -37.25
C LEU A 144 -11.55 -16.08 -36.78
N VAL A 145 -11.55 -17.40 -36.58
CA VAL A 145 -10.34 -18.15 -36.25
C VAL A 145 -9.41 -18.25 -37.47
N ILE A 146 -9.95 -18.54 -38.66
CA ILE A 146 -9.19 -18.62 -39.92
C ILE A 146 -8.66 -17.24 -40.34
N TYR A 147 -9.54 -16.25 -40.43
CA TYR A 147 -9.20 -14.88 -40.86
C TYR A 147 -8.44 -14.09 -39.79
N GLY A 148 -8.56 -14.46 -38.52
CA GLY A 148 -7.85 -13.79 -37.44
C GLY A 148 -6.33 -13.84 -37.62
N ASP A 149 -5.79 -15.00 -38.00
CA ASP A 149 -4.34 -15.15 -38.22
C ASP A 149 -3.89 -14.47 -39.53
N PHE A 150 -4.75 -14.46 -40.55
CA PHE A 150 -4.52 -13.68 -41.78
C PHE A 150 -4.38 -12.19 -41.48
N MET A 151 -5.31 -11.61 -40.70
CA MET A 151 -5.28 -10.18 -40.33
C MET A 151 -4.06 -9.81 -39.49
N VAL A 152 -3.66 -10.68 -38.55
CA VAL A 152 -2.45 -10.48 -37.73
C VAL A 152 -1.20 -10.35 -38.60
N ARG A 153 -1.06 -11.23 -39.61
CA ARG A 153 0.07 -11.20 -40.55
C ARG A 153 0.02 -10.01 -41.49
N LEU A 154 -1.14 -9.74 -42.08
CA LEU A 154 -1.34 -8.64 -43.03
C LEU A 154 -1.00 -7.28 -42.42
N LEU A 155 -1.44 -7.04 -41.18
CA LEU A 155 -1.24 -5.77 -40.47
C LEU A 155 0.08 -5.69 -39.68
N LYS A 156 0.89 -6.76 -39.68
CA LYS A 156 2.14 -6.90 -38.91
C LYS A 156 1.96 -6.52 -37.42
N ILE A 157 0.85 -6.97 -36.82
CA ILE A 157 0.45 -6.62 -35.45
C ILE A 157 1.54 -7.02 -34.44
N GLU A 158 2.19 -8.17 -34.66
CA GLU A 158 3.26 -8.66 -33.78
C GLU A 158 4.45 -7.68 -33.69
N THR A 159 4.77 -6.98 -34.77
CA THR A 159 5.85 -5.97 -34.79
C THR A 159 5.40 -4.61 -34.23
N ARG A 160 4.14 -4.23 -34.45
CA ARG A 160 3.61 -2.94 -34.00
C ARG A 160 3.24 -2.95 -32.52
N PHE A 161 2.85 -4.10 -31.97
CA PHE A 161 2.36 -4.25 -30.61
C PHE A 161 2.97 -5.48 -29.90
N PRO A 162 4.21 -5.36 -29.37
CA PRO A 162 4.96 -6.50 -28.83
C PRO A 162 4.31 -7.16 -27.60
N LYS A 163 3.52 -6.41 -26.82
CA LYS A 163 2.76 -6.96 -25.69
C LYS A 163 1.60 -7.86 -26.14
N LEU A 164 0.90 -7.47 -27.21
CA LEU A 164 -0.18 -8.25 -27.84
C LEU A 164 0.37 -9.47 -28.58
N ALA A 165 1.60 -9.39 -29.11
CA ALA A 165 2.25 -10.51 -29.80
C ALA A 165 2.28 -11.79 -28.95
N LYS A 166 2.56 -11.70 -27.64
CA LYS A 166 2.56 -12.86 -26.74
C LYS A 166 1.19 -13.53 -26.62
N ILE A 167 0.13 -12.73 -26.51
CA ILE A 167 -1.26 -13.23 -26.42
C ILE A 167 -1.68 -13.87 -27.75
N ILE A 168 -1.32 -13.25 -28.86
CA ILE A 168 -1.60 -13.76 -30.21
C ILE A 168 -0.87 -15.08 -30.47
N GLN A 169 0.41 -15.17 -30.08
CA GLN A 169 1.19 -16.40 -30.19
C GLN A 169 0.59 -17.54 -29.36
N LEU A 170 0.14 -17.25 -28.14
CA LEU A 170 -0.57 -18.22 -27.30
C LEU A 170 -1.88 -18.67 -27.97
N ARG A 171 -2.71 -17.73 -28.43
CA ARG A 171 -3.96 -18.04 -29.15
C ARG A 171 -3.71 -18.95 -30.35
N ARG A 172 -2.64 -18.71 -31.12
CA ARG A 172 -2.29 -19.48 -32.32
C ARG A 172 -1.99 -20.95 -32.01
N GLN A 173 -1.39 -21.25 -30.85
CA GLN A 173 -1.16 -22.63 -30.42
C GLN A 173 -2.47 -23.42 -30.21
N PHE A 174 -3.55 -22.73 -29.82
CA PHE A 174 -4.86 -23.33 -29.61
C PHE A 174 -5.78 -23.24 -30.83
N GLN A 175 -5.32 -22.74 -31.97
CA GLN A 175 -6.17 -22.46 -33.13
C GLN A 175 -6.86 -23.72 -33.66
N LEU A 176 -6.12 -24.84 -33.78
CA LEU A 176 -6.68 -26.12 -34.22
C LEU A 176 -7.71 -26.65 -33.22
N TYR A 177 -7.43 -26.50 -31.92
CA TYR A 177 -8.36 -26.87 -30.86
C TYR A 177 -9.67 -26.07 -30.94
N TYR A 178 -9.60 -24.74 -31.10
CA TYR A 178 -10.78 -23.89 -31.26
C TYR A 178 -11.60 -24.28 -32.50
N MET A 179 -10.95 -24.57 -33.63
CA MET A 179 -11.66 -25.03 -34.83
C MET A 179 -12.43 -26.32 -34.55
N LEU A 180 -11.83 -27.31 -33.88
CA LEU A 180 -12.51 -28.56 -33.50
C LEU A 180 -13.67 -28.32 -32.53
N VAL A 181 -13.49 -27.43 -31.54
CA VAL A 181 -14.52 -27.07 -30.54
C VAL A 181 -15.76 -26.46 -31.19
N TYR A 182 -15.63 -25.75 -32.30
CA TYR A 182 -16.81 -25.21 -33.01
C TYR A 182 -17.33 -26.15 -34.12
N PHE A 183 -16.42 -26.86 -34.79
CA PHE A 183 -16.78 -27.73 -35.92
C PHE A 183 -17.53 -29.00 -35.48
N ILE A 184 -17.06 -29.68 -34.43
CA ILE A 184 -17.70 -30.91 -33.96
C ILE A 184 -19.14 -30.66 -33.48
N PRO A 185 -19.41 -29.68 -32.60
CA PRO A 185 -20.78 -29.37 -32.19
C PRO A 185 -21.67 -28.92 -33.34
N ALA A 186 -21.14 -28.17 -34.31
CA ALA A 186 -21.93 -27.77 -35.48
C ALA A 186 -22.43 -28.99 -36.27
N ILE A 187 -21.58 -29.99 -36.51
CA ILE A 187 -21.98 -31.25 -37.16
C ILE A 187 -23.00 -32.01 -36.31
N LEU A 188 -22.76 -32.13 -35.00
CA LEU A 188 -23.69 -32.83 -34.09
C LEU A 188 -25.06 -32.15 -34.04
N THR A 189 -25.12 -30.82 -34.02
CA THR A 189 -26.37 -30.07 -34.09
C THR A 189 -27.10 -30.33 -35.40
N LEU A 190 -26.41 -30.34 -36.54
CA LEU A 190 -27.03 -30.66 -37.83
C LEU A 190 -27.60 -32.09 -37.86
N LEU A 191 -26.87 -33.07 -37.34
CA LEU A 191 -27.36 -34.45 -37.22
C LEU A 191 -28.58 -34.57 -36.31
N ALA A 192 -28.58 -33.87 -35.17
CA ALA A 192 -29.71 -33.85 -34.25
C ALA A 192 -30.96 -33.24 -34.90
N VAL A 193 -30.79 -32.13 -35.63
CA VAL A 193 -31.87 -31.48 -36.37
C VAL A 193 -32.43 -32.39 -37.47
N MET A 194 -31.57 -33.08 -38.22
CA MET A 194 -31.99 -34.07 -39.22
C MET A 194 -32.77 -35.22 -38.59
N ALA A 195 -32.34 -35.72 -37.43
CA ALA A 195 -33.04 -36.78 -36.71
C ALA A 195 -34.43 -36.34 -36.22
N ILE A 196 -34.54 -35.12 -35.66
CA ILE A 196 -35.83 -34.54 -35.25
C ILE A 196 -36.77 -34.40 -36.45
N ASN A 197 -36.26 -33.92 -37.59
CA ASN A 197 -37.05 -33.81 -38.82
C ASN A 197 -37.54 -35.16 -39.34
N ALA A 198 -36.68 -36.17 -39.34
CA ALA A 198 -37.08 -37.52 -39.73
C ALA A 198 -38.16 -38.06 -38.79
N TYR A 199 -38.05 -37.81 -37.48
CA TYR A 199 -39.07 -38.21 -36.51
C TYR A 199 -40.41 -37.52 -36.78
N ILE A 200 -40.43 -36.21 -37.03
CA ILE A 200 -41.68 -35.48 -37.32
C ILE A 200 -42.31 -35.91 -38.65
N LEU A 201 -41.49 -36.27 -39.65
CA LEU A 201 -41.99 -36.64 -40.99
C LEU A 201 -42.57 -38.06 -41.04
N PHE A 202 -42.03 -39.00 -40.24
CA PHE A 202 -42.36 -40.42 -40.31
C PHE A 202 -43.05 -40.99 -39.06
N GLY A 203 -43.09 -40.25 -37.95
CA GLY A 203 -43.79 -40.60 -36.71
C GLY A 203 -45.16 -39.94 -36.63
#